data_AF-A0A7Y6CRJ5-F1
#
_entry.id   AF-A0A7Y6CRJ5-F1
#
_cell.length_a   1.000
_cell.length_b   1.000
_cell.length_c   1.000
_cell.angle_alpha   90.00
_cell.angle_beta   90.00
_cell.angle_gamma   90.00
#
_symmetry.space_group_name_H-M   'P 1'
#
loop_
_entity.id
_entity.type
_entity.pdbx_description
1 polymer ?
#
loop_
_entity_poly.entity_id
_entity_poly.type
_entity_poly.pdbx_seq_one_letter_code
_entity_poly.pdbx_strand_id
1 'polypeptide(L)'
;MHTRLIAVAALAALTPVLLHGNVAADNHQNTHRRTPHAGLATVKNGAATTEAVSLPDAAHNAPSHYQAATKPFSAAGLTWVGEGDVHASIRTHSDGRWSPWFALGHGETGPGRAGTALAWTGTSDGVEITAQVAYGSAQDVRLHLINPGQDTYTSGSRGPLAGVDESAAPLPVLSRADWQADESQMTWPAEYAEDIKAVTVHHTATRNDYTPEEVPAILRSIYRFQAVERQWGDIGYNVLVDRFGRAWEGRAGGVDRAVVGAHAGGFNTGTAGVALIGDTTNEMPTAEAKETIARFIAYKLHPYGIDPRGTVQITGGPSTSYPAGSTIDVPRVFGHNMTSATACPGYGLEIHLDQLRERAAVLGGSVSLAPPV
;
A
#
# COMPACT_ATOMS: atom_id res chain seq x y z
N MET A 1 41.90 -45.12 41.28
CA MET A 1 43.02 -45.91 40.71
C MET A 1 42.44 -46.95 39.77
N HIS A 2 43.05 -47.03 38.59
CA HIS A 2 43.04 -48.16 37.62
C HIS A 2 41.77 -48.46 36.80
N THR A 3 41.80 -47.78 35.66
CA THR A 3 41.25 -48.04 34.33
C THR A 3 41.71 -49.38 33.70
N ARG A 4 40.96 -49.83 32.66
CA ARG A 4 41.38 -50.64 31.48
C ARG A 4 41.39 -52.19 31.69
N LEU A 5 40.99 -53.09 30.76
CA LEU A 5 40.88 -53.05 29.29
C LEU A 5 40.42 -54.43 28.67
N ILE A 6 39.86 -54.42 27.42
CA ILE A 6 39.78 -55.46 26.31
C ILE A 6 39.16 -56.86 26.61
N ALA A 7 38.59 -57.71 25.73
CA ALA A 7 38.48 -57.91 24.26
C ALA A 7 37.34 -58.94 23.97
N VAL A 8 36.46 -58.82 22.96
CA VAL A 8 36.55 -59.19 21.51
C VAL A 8 36.28 -60.68 21.15
N ALA A 9 35.29 -60.88 20.23
CA ALA A 9 35.09 -61.92 19.19
C ALA A 9 34.61 -63.36 19.58
N ALA A 10 33.84 -64.14 18.79
CA ALA A 10 33.03 -64.02 17.55
C ALA A 10 32.38 -65.41 17.23
N LEU A 11 31.54 -65.46 16.16
CA LEU A 11 30.92 -66.60 15.40
C LEU A 11 29.53 -67.11 15.87
N ALA A 12 28.53 -67.42 15.01
CA ALA A 12 28.45 -67.54 13.55
C ALA A 12 26.99 -67.43 13.00
N ALA A 13 26.88 -66.87 11.79
CA ALA A 13 26.02 -67.16 10.61
C ALA A 13 24.53 -67.60 10.72
N LEU A 14 23.63 -66.87 10.03
CA LEU A 14 23.06 -67.22 8.71
C LEU A 14 21.98 -66.21 8.26
N THR A 15 22.11 -65.69 7.04
CA THR A 15 21.09 -64.97 6.26
C THR A 15 20.17 -65.98 5.53
N PRO A 16 18.90 -65.65 5.22
CA PRO A 16 18.58 -64.88 4.01
C PRO A 16 17.48 -63.81 4.14
N VAL A 17 17.46 -62.99 3.10
CA VAL A 17 16.63 -61.82 2.78
C VAL A 17 15.15 -62.17 2.58
N LEU A 18 14.22 -61.30 3.01
CA LEU A 18 13.11 -60.78 2.19
C LEU A 18 12.38 -59.59 2.85
N LEU A 19 12.07 -58.61 2.00
CA LEU A 19 11.57 -57.26 2.25
C LEU A 19 10.08 -57.21 2.65
N HIS A 20 9.72 -56.24 3.52
CA HIS A 20 8.95 -55.01 3.20
C HIS A 20 8.17 -54.46 4.42
N GLY A 21 8.34 -53.16 4.66
CA GLY A 21 7.26 -52.24 5.08
C GLY A 21 6.79 -52.29 6.54
N ASN A 22 7.48 -51.56 7.43
CA ASN A 22 6.93 -51.22 8.74
C ASN A 22 5.90 -50.09 8.62
N VAL A 23 4.68 -50.41 9.03
CA VAL A 23 3.58 -49.50 9.35
C VAL A 23 3.86 -48.87 10.71
N ALA A 24 3.86 -47.54 10.80
CA ALA A 24 3.92 -46.80 12.05
C ALA A 24 2.60 -46.03 12.27
N ALA A 25 1.99 -46.40 13.40
CA ALA A 25 1.00 -45.74 14.25
C ALA A 25 0.33 -44.41 13.83
N ASP A 26 -1.01 -44.46 13.94
CA ASP A 26 -1.99 -43.38 14.00
C ASP A 26 -1.63 -42.22 14.94
N ASN A 27 -1.93 -40.99 14.51
CA ASN A 27 -2.59 -40.01 15.38
C ASN A 27 -3.45 -39.03 14.56
N HIS A 28 -4.77 -39.18 14.72
CA HIS A 28 -5.89 -38.30 14.37
C HIS A 28 -5.64 -37.05 13.51
N GLN A 29 -6.01 -37.13 12.22
CA GLN A 29 -6.41 -35.95 11.43
C GLN A 29 -7.94 -35.78 11.45
N ASN A 30 -8.37 -34.64 11.97
CA ASN A 30 -9.75 -34.16 11.94
C ASN A 30 -10.12 -33.80 10.49
N THR A 31 -11.05 -34.55 9.89
CA THR A 31 -11.47 -34.40 8.50
C THR A 31 -12.52 -33.29 8.36
N HIS A 32 -12.07 -32.04 8.25
CA HIS A 32 -12.93 -30.98 7.69
C HIS A 32 -12.89 -31.06 6.17
N ARG A 33 -14.00 -31.55 5.62
CA ARG A 33 -14.33 -31.63 4.20
C ARG A 33 -14.26 -30.23 3.58
N ARG A 34 -13.12 -29.86 2.98
CA ARG A 34 -13.01 -28.67 2.12
C ARG A 34 -13.88 -28.87 0.89
N THR A 35 -14.91 -28.05 0.75
CA THR A 35 -15.54 -27.80 -0.55
C THR A 35 -14.46 -27.29 -1.51
N PRO A 36 -14.30 -27.87 -2.72
CA PRO A 36 -13.32 -27.38 -3.67
C PRO A 36 -13.83 -26.05 -4.23
N HIS A 37 -13.22 -24.95 -3.80
CA HIS A 37 -13.25 -23.74 -4.61
C HIS A 37 -12.54 -24.06 -5.93
N ALA A 38 -13.25 -23.90 -7.04
CA ALA A 38 -12.68 -24.03 -8.36
C ALA A 38 -11.44 -23.13 -8.45
N GLY A 39 -10.27 -23.76 -8.46
CA GLY A 39 -9.01 -23.06 -8.65
C GLY A 39 -9.01 -22.47 -10.05
N LEU A 40 -9.17 -21.15 -10.13
CA LEU A 40 -8.72 -20.39 -11.29
C LEU A 40 -7.21 -20.62 -11.35
N ALA A 41 -6.75 -21.32 -12.37
CA ALA A 41 -5.34 -21.46 -12.66
C ALA A 41 -4.73 -20.06 -12.79
N THR A 42 -3.82 -19.71 -11.89
CA THR A 42 -3.00 -18.52 -11.96
C THR A 42 -2.08 -18.64 -13.18
N VAL A 43 -2.52 -18.12 -14.32
CA VAL A 43 -1.60 -17.80 -15.40
C VAL A 43 -0.69 -16.70 -14.86
N LYS A 44 0.63 -16.94 -14.80
CA LYS A 44 1.62 -15.90 -14.51
C LYS A 44 1.61 -14.90 -15.66
N ASN A 45 0.73 -13.91 -15.57
CA ASN A 45 0.69 -12.78 -16.49
C ASN A 45 1.77 -11.76 -16.10
N GLY A 46 2.22 -10.96 -17.08
CA GLY A 46 3.42 -10.12 -16.96
C GLY A 46 3.39 -9.25 -15.70
N ALA A 47 4.41 -9.40 -14.85
CA ALA A 47 4.59 -8.57 -13.66
C ALA A 47 4.70 -7.08 -14.04
N ALA A 48 4.40 -6.19 -13.10
CA ALA A 48 4.61 -4.77 -13.30
C ALA A 48 6.09 -4.48 -13.58
N THR A 49 6.38 -3.73 -14.65
CA THR A 49 7.74 -3.38 -15.07
C THR A 49 7.92 -1.86 -15.08
N THR A 50 9.14 -1.40 -14.85
CA THR A 50 9.48 0.02 -14.89
C THR A 50 10.53 0.29 -15.96
N GLU A 51 10.33 1.34 -16.73
CA GLU A 51 11.38 2.03 -17.48
C GLU A 51 11.79 3.29 -16.71
N ALA A 52 13.07 3.37 -16.32
CA ALA A 52 13.59 4.52 -15.58
C ALA A 52 14.44 5.39 -16.51
N VAL A 53 14.10 6.68 -16.56
CA VAL A 53 14.79 7.70 -17.34
C VAL A 53 15.46 8.69 -16.39
N SER A 54 16.78 8.82 -16.49
CA SER A 54 17.49 9.91 -15.81
C SER A 54 17.12 11.24 -16.44
N LEU A 55 16.59 12.15 -15.64
CA LEU A 55 16.37 13.52 -16.09
C LEU A 55 17.69 14.31 -16.00
N PRO A 56 17.91 15.27 -16.91
CA PRO A 56 18.97 16.26 -16.71
C PRO A 56 18.83 16.91 -15.33
N ASP A 57 19.95 17.21 -14.68
CA ASP A 57 19.94 17.81 -13.35
C ASP A 57 19.03 19.05 -13.33
N ALA A 58 17.95 18.97 -12.55
CA ALA A 58 17.09 20.11 -12.31
C ALA A 58 17.84 21.05 -11.36
N ALA A 59 17.99 22.31 -11.76
CA ALA A 59 18.57 23.35 -10.90
C ALA A 59 17.46 24.26 -10.37
N HIS A 60 17.68 24.91 -9.23
CA HIS A 60 16.74 25.88 -8.66
C HIS A 60 16.25 26.93 -9.68
N ASN A 61 17.12 27.32 -10.63
CA ASN A 61 16.87 28.42 -11.57
C ASN A 61 16.57 27.96 -13.00
N ALA A 62 16.54 26.65 -13.27
CA ALA A 62 16.28 26.10 -14.60
C ALA A 62 15.55 24.75 -14.48
N PRO A 63 14.24 24.70 -14.76
CA PRO A 63 13.52 23.44 -14.78
C PRO A 63 14.13 22.52 -15.84
N SER A 64 14.28 21.24 -15.51
CA SER A 64 14.58 20.22 -16.51
C SER A 64 13.33 19.99 -17.36
N HIS A 65 13.54 19.73 -18.65
CA HIS A 65 12.50 19.37 -19.60
C HIS A 65 12.91 18.08 -20.29
N TYR A 66 11.97 17.16 -20.44
CA TYR A 66 12.17 15.90 -21.14
C TYR A 66 10.91 15.53 -21.90
N GLN A 67 11.07 15.14 -23.17
CA GLN A 67 10.00 14.66 -24.03
C GLN A 67 10.48 13.44 -24.83
N ALA A 68 9.71 12.37 -24.82
CA ALA A 68 10.02 11.19 -25.62
C ALA A 68 8.76 10.38 -25.98
N ALA A 69 8.85 9.66 -27.10
CA ALA A 69 8.03 8.48 -27.33
C ALA A 69 8.60 7.31 -26.50
N THR A 70 7.72 6.47 -25.96
CA THR A 70 8.08 5.45 -24.97
C THR A 70 7.48 4.11 -25.34
N LYS A 71 7.89 3.05 -24.65
CA LYS A 71 7.06 1.84 -24.59
C LYS A 71 5.75 2.16 -23.86
N PRO A 72 4.68 1.36 -24.06
CA PRO A 72 3.43 1.55 -23.35
C PRO A 72 3.62 1.49 -21.83
N PHE A 73 3.10 2.51 -21.13
CA PHE A 73 3.06 2.60 -19.68
C PHE A 73 1.66 3.05 -19.23
N SER A 74 1.37 2.99 -17.93
CA SER A 74 0.09 3.47 -17.37
C SER A 74 0.20 4.24 -16.08
N ALA A 75 1.41 4.38 -15.54
CA ALA A 75 1.67 5.25 -14.42
C ALA A 75 3.06 5.89 -14.52
N ALA A 76 3.22 7.07 -13.93
CA ALA A 76 4.48 7.80 -13.92
C ALA A 76 4.75 8.49 -12.58
N GLY A 77 6.00 8.52 -12.14
CA GLY A 77 6.41 9.21 -10.91
C GLY A 77 7.91 9.54 -10.92
N LEU A 78 8.33 10.50 -10.09
CA LEU A 78 9.72 10.88 -9.95
C LEU A 78 10.33 10.37 -8.65
N THR A 79 11.60 9.99 -8.68
CA THR A 79 12.40 9.79 -7.45
C THR A 79 13.78 10.43 -7.55
N TRP A 80 14.34 10.84 -6.41
CA TRP A 80 15.67 11.45 -6.30
C TRP A 80 16.37 11.06 -5.00
N VAL A 81 17.66 11.40 -4.92
CA VAL A 81 18.46 11.36 -3.70
C VAL A 81 18.60 12.77 -3.15
N GLY A 82 18.34 12.94 -1.85
CA GLY A 82 18.43 14.22 -1.15
C GLY A 82 17.09 14.68 -0.57
N GLU A 83 17.17 15.73 0.26
CA GLU A 83 16.04 16.29 1.01
C GLU A 83 15.33 17.44 0.27
N GLY A 84 15.63 17.63 -1.02
CA GLY A 84 15.02 18.68 -1.83
C GLY A 84 13.55 18.39 -2.16
N ASP A 85 12.76 19.45 -2.27
CA ASP A 85 11.39 19.39 -2.78
C ASP A 85 11.42 19.61 -4.30
N VAL A 86 10.96 18.61 -5.06
CA VAL A 86 10.91 18.64 -6.52
C VAL A 86 9.47 18.81 -6.97
N HIS A 87 9.18 19.92 -7.63
CA HIS A 87 7.90 20.16 -8.28
C HIS A 87 8.00 19.69 -9.72
N ALA A 88 7.05 18.85 -10.13
CA ALA A 88 7.00 18.40 -11.50
C ALA A 88 5.60 18.49 -12.07
N SER A 89 5.54 18.72 -13.38
CA SER A 89 4.32 18.64 -14.17
C SER A 89 4.59 17.68 -15.31
N ILE A 90 3.61 16.88 -15.64
CA ILE A 90 3.68 15.85 -16.68
C ILE A 90 2.46 15.97 -17.58
N ARG A 91 2.64 15.61 -18.85
CA ARG A 91 1.56 15.23 -19.75
C ARG A 91 1.95 13.97 -20.49
N THR A 92 0.93 13.23 -20.93
CA THR A 92 1.13 11.95 -21.60
C THR A 92 0.49 11.95 -22.97
N HIS A 93 1.04 11.14 -23.86
CA HIS A 93 0.52 10.93 -25.19
C HIS A 93 -0.18 9.58 -25.25
N SER A 94 -1.38 9.57 -25.81
CA SER A 94 -2.18 8.37 -26.10
C SER A 94 -3.13 8.66 -27.26
N ASP A 95 -3.41 7.65 -28.08
CA ASP A 95 -4.35 7.74 -29.22
C ASP A 95 -4.11 8.96 -30.14
N GLY A 96 -2.83 9.30 -30.36
CA GLY A 96 -2.42 10.43 -31.20
C GLY A 96 -2.66 11.81 -30.60
N ARG A 97 -2.91 11.91 -29.29
CA ARG A 97 -3.21 13.16 -28.58
C ARG A 97 -2.39 13.28 -27.31
N TRP A 98 -2.03 14.52 -26.98
CA TRP A 98 -1.46 14.86 -25.67
C TRP A 98 -2.56 15.22 -24.69
N SER A 99 -2.44 14.72 -23.46
CA SER A 99 -3.24 15.22 -22.34
C SER A 99 -2.92 16.70 -22.04
N PRO A 100 -3.79 17.40 -21.32
CA PRO A 100 -3.39 18.59 -20.58
C PRO A 100 -2.23 18.26 -19.62
N TRP A 101 -1.49 19.29 -19.24
CA TRP A 101 -0.50 19.19 -18.15
C TRP A 101 -1.21 19.01 -16.81
N PHE A 102 -0.66 18.15 -15.96
CA PHE A 102 -1.05 18.03 -14.57
C PHE A 102 0.18 17.88 -13.68
N ALA A 103 0.07 18.34 -12.43
CA ALA A 103 1.17 18.26 -11.48
C ALA A 103 1.36 16.80 -11.01
N LEU A 104 2.62 16.36 -10.93
CA LEU A 104 2.98 15.26 -10.05
C LEU A 104 3.04 15.86 -8.64
N GLY A 105 2.26 15.30 -7.70
CA GLY A 105 2.16 15.84 -6.34
C GLY A 105 3.51 16.07 -5.66
N HIS A 106 3.52 16.91 -4.61
CA HIS A 106 4.74 17.33 -3.92
C HIS A 106 5.65 16.18 -3.52
N GLY A 107 6.95 16.47 -3.51
CA GLY A 107 7.95 15.49 -3.15
C GLY A 107 7.96 15.16 -1.68
N GLU A 108 7.86 13.87 -1.35
CA GLU A 108 7.98 13.40 0.03
C GLU A 108 9.24 12.57 0.19
N THR A 109 9.98 12.86 1.26
CA THR A 109 11.08 12.01 1.70
C THR A 109 10.55 10.71 2.26
N GLY A 110 11.37 9.68 2.20
CA GLY A 110 11.00 8.36 2.65
C GLY A 110 12.24 7.55 3.00
N PRO A 111 12.04 6.32 3.50
CA PRO A 111 13.13 5.45 3.98
C PRO A 111 14.15 5.04 2.91
N GLY A 112 13.80 5.17 1.63
CA GLY A 112 14.72 4.98 0.52
C GLY A 112 14.92 6.27 -0.26
N ARG A 113 14.44 6.30 -1.51
CA ARG A 113 14.50 7.50 -2.36
C ARG A 113 13.31 8.42 -2.06
N ALA A 114 13.58 9.71 -2.01
CA ALA A 114 12.51 10.72 -2.03
C ALA A 114 11.79 10.64 -3.38
N GLY A 115 10.52 11.01 -3.41
CA GLY A 115 9.73 10.89 -4.63
C GLY A 115 8.42 11.65 -4.59
N THR A 116 7.87 11.92 -5.76
CA THR A 116 6.50 12.44 -5.89
C THR A 116 5.50 11.34 -5.53
N ALA A 117 4.23 11.70 -5.45
CA ALA A 117 3.17 10.72 -5.68
C ALA A 117 3.29 10.08 -7.08
N LEU A 118 2.69 8.89 -7.23
CA LEU A 118 2.58 8.25 -8.54
C LEU A 118 1.32 8.75 -9.23
N ALA A 119 1.42 9.18 -10.48
CA ALA A 119 0.25 9.50 -11.29
C ALA A 119 -0.19 8.30 -12.11
N TRP A 120 -1.47 7.95 -12.04
CA TRP A 120 -2.11 7.09 -13.05
C TRP A 120 -2.30 7.90 -14.32
N THR A 121 -1.91 7.36 -15.48
CA THR A 121 -1.99 8.05 -16.78
C THR A 121 -2.95 7.34 -17.73
N GLY A 122 -3.34 6.11 -17.41
CA GLY A 122 -3.94 5.20 -18.39
C GLY A 122 -2.90 4.82 -19.45
N THR A 123 -3.27 3.96 -20.39
CA THR A 123 -2.32 3.51 -21.42
C THR A 123 -1.79 4.68 -22.23
N SER A 124 -0.48 4.90 -22.15
CA SER A 124 0.24 6.01 -22.77
C SER A 124 1.49 5.49 -23.49
N ASP A 125 1.86 6.12 -24.59
CA ASP A 125 3.02 5.75 -25.43
C ASP A 125 3.99 6.94 -25.67
N GLY A 126 3.78 8.02 -24.94
CA GLY A 126 4.71 9.14 -24.88
C GLY A 126 4.55 9.95 -23.61
N VAL A 127 5.61 10.65 -23.24
CA VAL A 127 5.66 11.48 -22.04
C VAL A 127 6.34 12.80 -22.32
N GLU A 128 5.85 13.83 -21.66
CA GLU A 128 6.56 15.10 -21.53
C GLU A 128 6.50 15.54 -20.08
N ILE A 129 7.64 15.94 -19.53
CA ILE A 129 7.77 16.30 -18.12
C ILE A 129 8.63 17.54 -17.97
N THR A 130 8.26 18.38 -17.01
CA THR A 130 9.11 19.42 -16.47
C THR A 130 9.32 19.17 -14.99
N ALA A 131 10.55 19.30 -14.48
CA ALA A 131 10.84 19.16 -13.05
C ALA A 131 11.76 20.28 -12.56
N GLN A 132 11.48 20.81 -11.37
CA GLN A 132 12.25 21.90 -10.76
C GLN A 132 12.44 21.64 -9.27
N VAL A 133 13.64 21.94 -8.76
CA VAL A 133 13.92 21.89 -7.32
C VAL A 133 13.45 23.20 -6.68
N ALA A 134 12.38 23.16 -5.90
CA ALA A 134 11.84 24.30 -5.19
C ALA A 134 12.71 24.73 -4.00
N TYR A 135 13.20 23.76 -3.22
CA TYR A 135 14.10 23.98 -2.09
C TYR A 135 15.02 22.76 -1.89
N GLY A 136 16.14 22.93 -1.18
CA GLY A 136 17.08 21.86 -0.84
C GLY A 136 17.87 21.35 -2.05
N SER A 137 18.27 20.08 -2.03
CA SER A 137 19.01 19.46 -3.13
C SER A 137 18.37 18.13 -3.56
N ALA A 138 18.29 17.93 -4.87
CA ALA A 138 17.84 16.69 -5.47
C ALA A 138 18.87 16.25 -6.52
N GLN A 139 19.41 15.04 -6.35
CA GLN A 139 20.39 14.44 -7.25
C GLN A 139 19.84 13.15 -7.82
N ASP A 140 20.37 12.72 -8.98
CA ASP A 140 19.97 11.47 -9.63
C ASP A 140 18.44 11.42 -9.80
N VAL A 141 17.84 12.49 -10.33
CA VAL A 141 16.39 12.58 -10.53
C VAL A 141 16.00 11.61 -11.65
N ARG A 142 15.07 10.70 -11.35
CA ARG A 142 14.61 9.65 -12.26
C ARG A 142 13.11 9.71 -12.45
N LEU A 143 12.69 9.75 -13.71
CA LEU A 143 11.32 9.48 -14.13
C LEU A 143 11.12 7.97 -14.28
N HIS A 144 10.12 7.44 -13.60
CA HIS A 144 9.72 6.05 -13.66
C HIS A 144 8.43 5.94 -14.46
N LEU A 145 8.47 5.20 -15.57
CA LEU A 145 7.31 4.87 -16.38
C LEU A 145 6.95 3.41 -16.11
N ILE A 146 5.81 3.20 -15.45
CA ILE A 146 5.39 1.89 -14.97
C ILE A 146 4.32 1.34 -15.89
N ASN A 147 4.58 0.13 -16.39
CA ASN A 147 3.57 -0.71 -17.00
C ASN A 147 3.06 -1.69 -15.92
N PRO A 148 1.76 -1.67 -15.56
CA PRO A 148 1.20 -2.51 -14.50
C PRO A 148 1.11 -4.00 -14.85
N GLY A 149 1.48 -4.39 -16.08
CA GLY A 149 1.21 -5.72 -16.59
C GLY A 149 -0.23 -5.87 -17.08
N GLN A 150 -0.60 -7.08 -17.47
CA GLN A 150 -1.96 -7.35 -17.94
C GLN A 150 -2.91 -7.66 -16.77
N ASP A 151 -4.07 -7.00 -16.77
CA ASP A 151 -5.18 -7.38 -15.90
C ASP A 151 -5.90 -8.59 -16.46
N THR A 152 -5.96 -9.68 -15.68
CA THR A 152 -7.03 -10.69 -15.82
C THR A 152 -8.19 -10.43 -14.88
N TYR A 153 -8.22 -9.26 -14.25
CA TYR A 153 -9.32 -8.88 -13.38
C TYR A 153 -10.59 -8.66 -14.21
N THR A 154 -11.40 -9.70 -14.34
CA THR A 154 -12.78 -9.58 -14.79
C THR A 154 -13.63 -9.25 -13.58
N SER A 155 -14.32 -8.09 -13.62
CA SER A 155 -15.28 -7.54 -12.63
C SER A 155 -16.46 -8.48 -12.25
N GLY A 156 -16.41 -9.76 -12.64
CA GLY A 156 -17.53 -10.70 -12.61
C GLY A 156 -17.88 -11.35 -11.27
N SER A 157 -17.32 -10.95 -10.13
CA SER A 157 -17.62 -11.64 -8.85
C SER A 157 -17.88 -10.78 -7.63
N ARG A 158 -17.61 -9.47 -7.65
CA ARG A 158 -18.01 -8.54 -6.57
C ARG A 158 -18.32 -7.17 -7.18
N GLY A 159 -19.59 -6.98 -7.54
CA GLY A 159 -20.12 -5.66 -7.84
C GLY A 159 -20.03 -4.73 -6.61
N PRO A 160 -20.40 -3.44 -6.76
CA PRO A 160 -20.58 -2.57 -5.60
C PRO A 160 -21.48 -3.28 -4.58
N LEU A 161 -21.22 -3.09 -3.29
CA LEU A 161 -22.02 -3.65 -2.18
C LEU A 161 -23.41 -3.00 -2.11
N ALA A 162 -24.09 -2.85 -3.25
CA ALA A 162 -25.41 -2.30 -3.36
C ALA A 162 -26.41 -3.24 -2.67
N GLY A 163 -26.92 -2.82 -1.51
CA GLY A 163 -28.10 -3.41 -0.89
C GLY A 163 -27.87 -4.32 0.32
N VAL A 164 -26.68 -4.37 0.91
CA VAL A 164 -26.54 -4.86 2.29
C VAL A 164 -26.85 -3.71 3.24
N ASP A 165 -27.59 -3.98 4.31
CA ASP A 165 -27.78 -3.03 5.42
C ASP A 165 -26.41 -2.76 6.06
N GLU A 166 -25.73 -1.74 5.54
CA GLU A 166 -24.28 -1.61 5.62
C GLU A 166 -23.78 -1.34 7.04
N SER A 167 -24.61 -0.84 7.96
CA SER A 167 -24.07 -0.41 9.25
C SER A 167 -23.55 -1.56 10.14
N ALA A 168 -23.96 -2.81 9.90
CA ALA A 168 -23.63 -3.95 10.78
C ALA A 168 -22.75 -5.06 10.15
N ALA A 169 -22.63 -5.12 8.83
CA ALA A 169 -21.78 -6.12 8.18
C ALA A 169 -20.28 -5.80 8.37
N PRO A 170 -19.38 -6.80 8.46
CA PRO A 170 -17.93 -6.55 8.45
C PRO A 170 -17.50 -5.78 7.19
N LEU A 171 -16.50 -4.89 7.29
CA LEU A 171 -15.90 -4.23 6.12
C LEU A 171 -15.18 -5.29 5.26
N PRO A 172 -15.65 -5.60 4.03
CA PRO A 172 -14.90 -6.51 3.18
C PRO A 172 -13.67 -5.79 2.63
N VAL A 173 -12.49 -6.22 3.05
CA VAL A 173 -11.22 -5.77 2.47
C VAL A 173 -10.78 -6.80 1.43
N LEU A 174 -10.60 -6.36 0.19
CA LEU A 174 -10.03 -7.18 -0.88
C LEU A 174 -8.54 -7.38 -0.60
N SER A 175 -8.11 -8.64 -0.63
CA SER A 175 -6.75 -9.05 -0.28
C SER A 175 -5.72 -8.63 -1.33
N ARG A 176 -4.44 -8.77 -0.97
CA ARG A 176 -3.32 -8.61 -1.91
C ARG A 176 -3.42 -9.53 -3.14
N ALA A 177 -3.96 -10.73 -2.97
CA ALA A 177 -4.21 -11.65 -4.08
C ALA A 177 -5.32 -11.15 -5.02
N ASP A 178 -6.35 -10.47 -4.50
CA ASP A 178 -7.47 -9.97 -5.30
C ASP A 178 -7.05 -8.89 -6.31
N TRP A 179 -6.04 -8.08 -5.98
CA TRP A 179 -5.43 -7.11 -6.90
C TRP A 179 -4.15 -7.62 -7.58
N GLN A 180 -3.82 -8.91 -7.39
CA GLN A 180 -2.68 -9.60 -7.99
C GLN A 180 -1.33 -8.97 -7.62
N ALA A 181 -1.12 -8.70 -6.34
CA ALA A 181 0.17 -8.28 -5.80
C ALA A 181 1.27 -9.29 -6.18
N ASP A 182 2.37 -8.80 -6.75
CA ASP A 182 3.56 -9.61 -6.98
C ASP A 182 4.43 -9.61 -5.73
N GLU A 183 4.15 -10.53 -4.80
CA GLU A 183 4.84 -10.62 -3.52
C GLU A 183 6.36 -10.82 -3.63
N SER A 184 6.89 -11.18 -4.80
CA SER A 184 8.34 -11.26 -5.02
C SER A 184 9.04 -9.90 -5.00
N GLN A 185 8.28 -8.80 -5.12
CA GLN A 185 8.79 -7.43 -4.99
C GLN A 185 8.93 -7.00 -3.53
N MET A 186 8.29 -7.71 -2.59
CA MET A 186 8.34 -7.38 -1.18
C MET A 186 9.71 -7.72 -0.61
N THR A 187 10.36 -6.75 0.02
CA THR A 187 11.68 -6.95 0.66
C THR A 187 11.65 -6.67 2.15
N TRP A 188 10.62 -5.99 2.66
CA TRP A 188 10.49 -5.71 4.08
C TRP A 188 9.58 -6.74 4.76
N PRO A 189 10.00 -7.29 5.91
CA PRO A 189 9.10 -8.08 6.74
C PRO A 189 8.02 -7.18 7.35
N ALA A 190 6.86 -7.76 7.64
CA ALA A 190 5.83 -7.06 8.39
C ALA A 190 6.30 -6.80 9.84
N GLU A 191 6.13 -5.56 10.29
CA GLU A 191 6.38 -5.12 11.66
C GLU A 191 5.06 -4.78 12.34
N TYR A 192 5.00 -4.95 13.66
CA TYR A 192 3.78 -4.76 14.44
C TYR A 192 4.07 -3.83 15.62
N ALA A 193 3.26 -2.79 15.76
CA ALA A 193 3.25 -1.98 16.97
C ALA A 193 2.57 -2.74 18.12
N GLU A 194 2.88 -2.38 19.36
CA GLU A 194 2.21 -2.93 20.54
C GLU A 194 0.71 -2.59 20.55
N ASP A 195 0.36 -1.39 20.06
CA ASP A 195 -1.00 -0.88 20.06
C ASP A 195 -1.25 0.06 18.87
N ILE A 196 -2.51 0.23 18.47
CA ILE A 196 -2.94 1.29 17.55
C ILE A 196 -3.39 2.50 18.35
N LYS A 197 -2.90 3.68 17.99
CA LYS A 197 -3.24 4.95 18.62
C LYS A 197 -4.16 5.80 17.76
N ALA A 198 -3.95 5.83 16.44
CA ALA A 198 -4.68 6.71 15.54
C ALA A 198 -4.69 6.18 14.10
N VAL A 199 -5.52 6.80 13.26
CA VAL A 199 -5.58 6.58 11.81
C VAL A 199 -5.16 7.86 11.08
N THR A 200 -4.20 7.73 10.16
CA THR A 200 -3.83 8.80 9.24
C THR A 200 -4.57 8.62 7.92
N VAL A 201 -5.29 9.64 7.48
CA VAL A 201 -6.02 9.67 6.21
C VAL A 201 -5.14 10.30 5.14
N HIS A 202 -5.11 9.67 3.98
CA HIS A 202 -4.31 10.05 2.82
C HIS A 202 -5.15 10.10 1.54
N HIS A 203 -4.59 10.73 0.51
CA HIS A 203 -4.91 10.42 -0.87
C HIS A 203 -3.68 9.82 -1.58
N THR A 204 -3.84 9.25 -2.77
CA THR A 204 -2.69 8.80 -3.58
C THR A 204 -2.18 9.88 -4.54
N ALA A 205 -2.91 11.00 -4.67
CA ALA A 205 -2.68 12.07 -5.66
C ALA A 205 -2.59 11.56 -7.11
N THR A 206 -3.27 10.44 -7.41
CA THR A 206 -3.50 9.96 -8.78
C THR A 206 -4.72 10.67 -9.37
N ARG A 207 -4.86 10.75 -10.70
CA ARG A 207 -6.11 11.23 -11.33
C ARG A 207 -7.36 10.43 -10.90
N ASN A 208 -8.55 11.02 -11.09
CA ASN A 208 -9.82 10.46 -10.62
C ASN A 208 -10.70 9.83 -11.71
N ASP A 209 -10.32 9.92 -12.98
CA ASP A 209 -11.10 9.45 -14.14
C ASP A 209 -10.94 7.95 -14.45
N TYR A 210 -10.38 7.18 -13.52
CA TYR A 210 -10.22 5.73 -13.65
C TYR A 210 -11.55 4.97 -13.46
N THR A 211 -11.63 3.80 -14.06
CA THR A 211 -12.73 2.83 -13.99
C THR A 211 -12.53 1.83 -12.83
N PRO A 212 -13.59 1.14 -12.37
CA PRO A 212 -13.45 0.10 -11.34
C PRO A 212 -12.48 -1.02 -11.73
N GLU A 213 -12.39 -1.34 -13.02
CA GLU A 213 -11.55 -2.38 -13.59
C GLU A 213 -10.06 -2.01 -13.59
N GLU A 214 -9.72 -0.72 -13.63
CA GLU A 214 -8.33 -0.23 -13.59
C GLU A 214 -7.72 -0.25 -12.19
N VAL A 215 -8.53 -0.41 -11.13
CA VAL A 215 -8.05 -0.29 -9.75
C VAL A 215 -6.94 -1.30 -9.40
N PRO A 216 -7.04 -2.60 -9.75
CA PRO A 216 -5.93 -3.53 -9.56
C PRO A 216 -4.62 -3.10 -10.24
N ALA A 217 -4.68 -2.56 -11.46
CA ALA A 217 -3.48 -2.05 -12.14
C ALA A 217 -2.91 -0.80 -11.46
N ILE A 218 -3.76 0.10 -10.95
CA ILE A 218 -3.32 1.25 -10.15
C ILE A 218 -2.60 0.75 -8.89
N LEU A 219 -3.17 -0.22 -8.17
CA LEU A 219 -2.57 -0.81 -6.96
C LEU A 219 -1.21 -1.44 -7.25
N ARG A 220 -1.10 -2.26 -8.31
CA ARG A 220 0.19 -2.84 -8.73
C ARG A 220 1.22 -1.77 -9.09
N SER A 221 0.79 -0.67 -9.71
CA SER A 221 1.68 0.43 -10.05
C SER A 221 2.18 1.19 -8.81
N ILE A 222 1.29 1.51 -7.87
CA ILE A 222 1.65 2.12 -6.58
C ILE A 222 2.59 1.20 -5.81
N TYR A 223 2.29 -0.10 -5.76
CA TYR A 223 3.12 -1.09 -5.09
C TYR A 223 4.52 -1.15 -5.69
N ARG A 224 4.64 -1.29 -7.02
CA ARG A 224 5.94 -1.28 -7.72
C ARG A 224 6.73 0.00 -7.44
N PHE A 225 6.06 1.15 -7.55
CA PHE A 225 6.70 2.45 -7.33
C PHE A 225 7.22 2.61 -5.91
N GLN A 226 6.41 2.26 -4.90
CA GLN A 226 6.81 2.40 -3.51
C GLN A 226 7.83 1.33 -3.10
N ALA A 227 7.52 0.04 -3.33
CA ALA A 227 8.36 -1.05 -2.89
C ALA A 227 9.73 -1.05 -3.57
N VAL A 228 9.77 -0.80 -4.88
CA VAL A 228 10.99 -0.94 -5.68
C VAL A 228 11.63 0.40 -6.01
N GLU A 229 10.89 1.33 -6.61
CA GLU A 229 11.49 2.55 -7.15
C GLU A 229 11.81 3.59 -6.06
N ARG A 230 10.98 3.68 -5.02
CA ARG A 230 11.28 4.41 -3.78
C ARG A 230 12.05 3.57 -2.76
N GLN A 231 12.22 2.27 -3.02
CA GLN A 231 12.95 1.32 -2.17
C GLN A 231 12.33 1.16 -0.77
N TRP A 232 11.00 1.26 -0.68
CA TRP A 232 10.27 1.04 0.56
C TRP A 232 9.99 -0.42 0.86
N GLY A 233 10.34 -1.37 0.00
CA GLY A 233 10.14 -2.80 0.24
C GLY A 233 8.70 -3.31 0.41
N ASP A 234 7.69 -2.46 0.56
CA ASP A 234 6.26 -2.74 0.41
C ASP A 234 5.49 -1.42 0.17
N ILE A 235 4.20 -1.53 -0.15
CA ILE A 235 3.28 -0.38 -0.16
C ILE A 235 3.13 0.18 1.27
N GLY A 236 3.16 1.51 1.40
CA GLY A 236 3.24 2.20 2.69
C GLY A 236 1.91 2.33 3.44
N TYR A 237 0.78 2.30 2.73
CA TYR A 237 -0.56 2.40 3.31
C TYR A 237 -1.08 1.04 3.76
N ASN A 238 -1.78 0.97 4.90
CA ASN A 238 -2.39 -0.30 5.35
C ASN A 238 -3.58 -0.69 4.47
N VAL A 239 -4.42 0.29 4.13
CA VAL A 239 -5.59 0.09 3.24
C VAL A 239 -5.66 1.21 2.21
N LEU A 240 -6.04 0.85 0.98
CA LEU A 240 -6.39 1.80 -0.06
C LEU A 240 -7.88 1.68 -0.36
N VAL A 241 -8.58 2.80 -0.44
CA VAL A 241 -10.01 2.86 -0.77
C VAL A 241 -10.14 3.47 -2.16
N ASP A 242 -10.91 2.86 -3.06
CA ASP A 242 -11.20 3.47 -4.34
C ASP A 242 -12.48 4.33 -4.31
N ARG A 243 -12.65 5.18 -5.33
CA ARG A 243 -13.83 6.05 -5.46
C ARG A 243 -15.16 5.30 -5.58
N PHE A 244 -15.14 3.99 -5.74
CA PHE A 244 -16.32 3.12 -5.85
C PHE A 244 -16.69 2.46 -4.51
N GLY A 245 -15.98 2.80 -3.43
CA GLY A 245 -16.25 2.32 -2.08
C GLY A 245 -15.64 0.96 -1.75
N ARG A 246 -14.71 0.43 -2.57
CA ARG A 246 -14.01 -0.83 -2.24
C ARG A 246 -12.76 -0.54 -1.44
N ALA A 247 -12.49 -1.36 -0.43
CA ALA A 247 -11.27 -1.31 0.38
C ALA A 247 -10.32 -2.43 -0.05
N TRP A 248 -9.04 -2.11 -0.22
CA TRP A 248 -7.99 -3.00 -0.69
C TRP A 248 -6.86 -3.06 0.32
N GLU A 249 -6.43 -4.26 0.69
CA GLU A 249 -5.27 -4.48 1.55
C GLU A 249 -4.02 -3.98 0.84
N GLY A 250 -3.37 -2.99 1.45
CA GLY A 250 -2.06 -2.51 1.05
C GLY A 250 -0.98 -3.30 1.79
N ARG A 251 -0.42 -2.69 2.83
CA ARG A 251 0.72 -3.18 3.62
C ARG A 251 0.49 -4.62 4.08
N ALA A 252 1.41 -5.52 3.74
CA ALA A 252 1.35 -6.91 4.15
C ALA A 252 1.48 -7.07 5.67
N GLY A 253 0.84 -8.10 6.22
CA GLY A 253 0.89 -8.45 7.65
C GLY A 253 -0.47 -8.61 8.34
N GLY A 254 -1.57 -8.30 7.62
CA GLY A 254 -2.94 -8.47 8.09
C GLY A 254 -3.58 -7.15 8.53
N VAL A 255 -4.69 -6.80 7.89
CA VAL A 255 -5.43 -5.55 8.13
C VAL A 255 -6.04 -5.44 9.52
N ASP A 256 -6.30 -6.57 10.18
CA ASP A 256 -6.77 -6.68 11.57
C ASP A 256 -5.68 -6.34 12.60
N ARG A 257 -4.40 -6.44 12.24
CA ARG A 257 -3.27 -6.29 13.17
C ARG A 257 -2.65 -4.90 13.14
N ALA A 258 -1.93 -4.52 14.19
CA ALA A 258 -1.25 -3.23 14.30
C ALA A 258 0.01 -3.13 13.41
N VAL A 259 -0.12 -3.43 12.11
CA VAL A 259 0.99 -3.42 11.14
C VAL A 259 1.53 -2.00 10.96
N VAL A 260 2.84 -1.84 11.15
CA VAL A 260 3.55 -0.57 10.92
C VAL A 260 3.71 -0.33 9.42
N GLY A 261 3.12 0.78 8.95
CA GLY A 261 3.21 1.22 7.57
C GLY A 261 4.47 2.04 7.25
N ALA A 262 4.43 2.73 6.11
CA ALA A 262 5.44 3.68 5.67
C ALA A 262 4.78 4.93 5.05
N HIS A 263 3.61 5.31 5.56
CA HIS A 263 2.75 6.35 4.99
C HIS A 263 2.94 7.73 5.62
N ALA A 264 3.45 7.82 6.84
CA ALA A 264 3.72 9.08 7.54
C ALA A 264 5.08 8.98 8.23
N GLY A 265 6.12 9.52 7.58
CA GLY A 265 7.48 9.47 8.09
C GLY A 265 7.56 9.94 9.54
N GLY A 266 8.33 9.25 10.36
CA GLY A 266 8.41 9.47 11.81
C GLY A 266 7.20 9.01 12.61
N PHE A 267 5.99 8.94 12.04
CA PHE A 267 4.74 8.68 12.77
C PHE A 267 4.05 7.37 12.39
N ASN A 268 4.71 6.47 11.65
CA ASN A 268 4.15 5.18 11.24
C ASN A 268 3.82 4.25 12.43
N THR A 269 4.66 4.21 13.46
CA THR A 269 4.48 3.26 14.57
C THR A 269 3.28 3.66 15.43
N GLY A 270 2.34 2.73 15.58
CA GLY A 270 1.11 2.96 16.33
C GLY A 270 0.07 3.78 15.57
N THR A 271 0.25 4.02 14.26
CA THR A 271 -0.80 4.57 13.40
C THR A 271 -1.13 3.58 12.29
N ALA A 272 -2.35 3.68 11.75
CA ALA A 272 -2.74 2.98 10.53
C ALA A 272 -3.03 4.00 9.43
N GLY A 273 -2.54 3.74 8.22
CA GLY A 273 -2.74 4.59 7.05
C GLY A 273 -3.85 4.08 6.16
N VAL A 274 -4.84 4.93 5.89
CA VAL A 274 -5.85 4.72 4.84
C VAL A 274 -5.68 5.76 3.74
N ALA A 275 -5.56 5.32 2.49
CA ALA A 275 -5.42 6.23 1.35
C ALA A 275 -6.60 6.11 0.38
N LEU A 276 -7.24 7.23 0.04
CA LEU A 276 -8.17 7.28 -1.09
C LEU A 276 -7.36 7.29 -2.39
N ILE A 277 -7.62 6.33 -3.27
CA ILE A 277 -7.07 6.32 -4.63
C ILE A 277 -7.69 7.51 -5.38
N GLY A 278 -6.87 8.51 -5.69
CA GLY A 278 -7.32 9.73 -6.32
C GLY A 278 -6.61 10.98 -5.83
N ASP A 279 -7.01 12.11 -6.39
CA ASP A 279 -6.57 13.45 -6.02
C ASP A 279 -7.75 14.23 -5.46
N THR A 280 -7.68 14.52 -4.17
CA THR A 280 -8.66 15.29 -3.41
C THR A 280 -8.18 16.70 -3.08
N THR A 281 -7.16 17.20 -3.78
CA THR A 281 -6.67 18.58 -3.60
C THR A 281 -7.76 19.59 -3.92
N ASN A 282 -8.49 19.38 -5.02
CA ASN A 282 -9.59 20.24 -5.46
C ASN A 282 -10.88 19.46 -5.82
N GLU A 283 -10.89 18.15 -5.61
CA GLU A 283 -12.03 17.29 -5.88
C GLU A 283 -12.57 16.65 -4.60
N MET A 284 -13.88 16.45 -4.55
CA MET A 284 -14.53 15.88 -3.37
C MET A 284 -14.55 14.34 -3.46
N PRO A 285 -14.27 13.63 -2.35
CA PRO A 285 -14.43 12.19 -2.30
C PRO A 285 -15.90 11.79 -2.45
N THR A 286 -16.16 10.64 -3.09
CA THR A 286 -17.50 10.08 -3.24
C THR A 286 -18.11 9.70 -1.88
N ALA A 287 -19.43 9.58 -1.83
CA ALA A 287 -20.11 9.19 -0.59
C ALA A 287 -19.70 7.77 -0.15
N GLU A 288 -19.58 6.86 -1.12
CA GLU A 288 -19.18 5.47 -0.95
C GLU A 288 -17.74 5.37 -0.43
N ALA A 289 -16.80 6.16 -0.99
CA ALA A 289 -15.43 6.19 -0.50
C ALA A 289 -15.35 6.71 0.95
N LYS A 290 -16.08 7.78 1.27
CA LYS A 290 -16.13 8.31 2.64
C LYS A 290 -16.71 7.30 3.63
N GLU A 291 -17.78 6.60 3.27
CA GLU A 291 -18.37 5.56 4.12
C GLU A 291 -17.36 4.44 4.35
N THR A 292 -16.68 3.94 3.31
CA THR A 292 -15.66 2.90 3.43
C THR A 292 -14.47 3.33 4.29
N ILE A 293 -14.03 4.59 4.19
CA ILE A 293 -12.99 5.15 5.07
C ILE A 293 -13.47 5.17 6.53
N ALA A 294 -14.69 5.65 6.80
CA ALA A 294 -15.26 5.67 8.15
C ALA A 294 -15.40 4.25 8.74
N ARG A 295 -15.79 3.28 7.92
CA ARG A 295 -15.86 1.85 8.30
C ARG A 295 -14.48 1.28 8.62
N PHE A 296 -13.46 1.63 7.84
CA PHE A 296 -12.09 1.23 8.15
C PHE A 296 -11.59 1.83 9.47
N ILE A 297 -11.86 3.13 9.71
CA ILE A 297 -11.51 3.79 10.98
C ILE A 297 -12.16 3.06 12.16
N ALA A 298 -13.47 2.78 12.06
CA ALA A 298 -14.20 2.04 13.09
C ALA A 298 -13.63 0.63 13.30
N TYR A 299 -13.39 -0.10 12.21
CA TYR A 299 -12.76 -1.43 12.23
C TYR A 299 -11.39 -1.41 12.92
N LYS A 300 -10.60 -0.35 12.70
CA LYS A 300 -9.25 -0.27 13.21
C LYS A 300 -9.17 0.18 14.67
N LEU A 301 -10.05 1.07 15.12
CA LEU A 301 -9.96 1.69 16.45
C LEU A 301 -10.80 1.01 17.53
N HIS A 302 -12.01 0.51 17.21
CA HIS A 302 -12.90 -0.03 18.24
C HIS A 302 -12.43 -1.33 18.91
N PRO A 303 -11.74 -2.27 18.24
CA PRO A 303 -11.17 -3.43 18.93
C PRO A 303 -10.19 -3.05 20.05
N TYR A 304 -9.63 -1.84 20.00
CA TYR A 304 -8.72 -1.27 20.99
C TYR A 304 -9.44 -0.35 22.00
N GLY A 305 -10.78 -0.26 21.94
CA GLY A 305 -11.57 0.59 22.84
C GLY A 305 -11.38 2.10 22.61
N ILE A 306 -10.92 2.50 21.42
CA ILE A 306 -10.60 3.89 21.10
C ILE A 306 -11.80 4.57 20.44
N ASP A 307 -12.24 5.70 21.01
CA ASP A 307 -13.23 6.59 20.40
C ASP A 307 -12.57 7.42 19.27
N PRO A 308 -13.01 7.30 18.01
CA PRO A 308 -12.46 8.05 16.89
C PRO A 308 -12.55 9.58 17.02
N ARG A 309 -13.43 10.10 17.89
CA ARG A 309 -13.60 11.55 18.12
C ARG A 309 -12.57 12.14 19.08
N GLY A 310 -11.83 11.29 19.78
CA GLY A 310 -10.83 11.72 20.75
C GLY A 310 -9.57 12.32 20.12
N THR A 311 -8.63 12.67 20.99
CA THR A 311 -7.26 13.06 20.66
C THR A 311 -6.25 12.08 21.26
N VAL A 312 -4.99 12.18 20.82
CA VAL A 312 -3.88 11.38 21.32
C VAL A 312 -2.55 12.08 21.11
N GLN A 313 -1.60 11.81 22.01
CA GLN A 313 -0.21 12.13 21.80
C GLN A 313 0.50 11.03 21.02
N ILE A 314 1.16 11.42 19.92
CA ILE A 314 2.04 10.56 19.14
C ILE A 314 3.44 11.13 19.12
N THR A 315 4.45 10.26 19.15
CA THR A 315 5.86 10.66 19.15
C THR A 315 6.46 10.34 17.79
N GLY A 316 7.02 11.37 17.15
CA GLY A 316 7.62 11.28 15.83
C GLY A 316 9.08 10.83 15.88
N GLY A 317 9.48 10.05 14.90
CA GLY A 317 10.88 9.73 14.58
C GLY A 317 11.46 10.69 13.54
N PRO A 318 12.48 10.27 12.77
CA PRO A 318 13.02 11.06 11.64
C PRO A 318 12.03 11.13 10.46
N SER A 319 12.33 11.98 9.47
CA SER A 319 11.57 12.12 8.22
C SER A 319 10.14 12.67 8.41
N THR A 320 10.02 13.71 9.24
CA THR A 320 8.77 14.42 9.54
C THR A 320 9.03 15.93 9.60
N SER A 321 7.97 16.74 9.61
CA SER A 321 8.05 18.19 9.86
C SER A 321 8.53 18.58 11.26
N TYR A 322 8.64 17.62 12.17
CA TYR A 322 9.03 17.85 13.56
C TYR A 322 10.47 17.37 13.83
N PRO A 323 11.18 17.97 14.80
CA PRO A 323 12.42 17.39 15.31
C PRO A 323 12.20 15.95 15.77
N ALA A 324 13.11 15.04 15.45
CA ALA A 324 13.00 13.64 15.86
C ALA A 324 12.86 13.51 17.40
N GLY A 325 11.93 12.66 17.84
CA GLY A 325 11.54 12.51 19.25
C GLY A 325 10.46 13.48 19.73
N SER A 326 9.99 14.41 18.89
CA SER A 326 8.90 15.32 19.25
C SER A 326 7.62 14.55 19.51
N THR A 327 6.89 14.96 20.56
CA THR A 327 5.54 14.46 20.84
C THR A 327 4.53 15.57 20.50
N ILE A 328 3.50 15.20 19.74
CA ILE A 328 2.45 16.12 19.28
C ILE A 328 1.07 15.58 19.63
N ASP A 329 0.14 16.48 19.89
CA ASP A 329 -1.28 16.16 20.02
C ASP A 329 -1.96 16.16 18.65
N VAL A 330 -2.65 15.08 18.33
CA VAL A 330 -3.46 14.95 17.11
C VAL A 330 -4.84 14.38 17.45
N PRO A 331 -5.88 14.66 16.64
CA PRO A 331 -7.09 13.86 16.66
C PRO A 331 -6.80 12.38 16.37
N ARG A 332 -7.63 11.45 16.87
CA ARG A 332 -7.48 10.00 16.61
C ARG A 332 -7.59 9.64 15.12
N VAL A 333 -8.19 10.52 14.32
CA VAL A 333 -8.24 10.44 12.87
C VAL A 333 -7.75 11.77 12.30
N PHE A 334 -6.66 11.79 11.57
CA PHE A 334 -6.04 13.05 11.13
C PHE A 334 -5.49 12.94 9.70
N GLY A 335 -5.34 14.08 9.03
CA GLY A 335 -4.73 14.16 7.70
C GLY A 335 -3.20 14.08 7.76
N HIS A 336 -2.56 13.59 6.70
CA HIS A 336 -1.09 13.48 6.65
C HIS A 336 -0.36 14.82 6.89
N ASN A 337 -0.94 15.93 6.46
CA ASN A 337 -0.49 17.31 6.68
C ASN A 337 -0.27 17.70 8.15
N MET A 338 -0.86 16.99 9.13
CA MET A 338 -0.61 17.26 10.56
C MET A 338 0.75 16.71 11.03
N THR A 339 1.34 15.78 10.30
CA THR A 339 2.61 15.13 10.65
C THR A 339 3.75 15.44 9.67
N SER A 340 3.43 15.96 8.48
CA SER A 340 4.37 16.11 7.37
C SER A 340 4.08 17.37 6.58
N ALA A 341 5.11 17.91 5.90
CA ALA A 341 4.99 19.08 5.04
C ALA A 341 4.44 18.64 3.69
N THR A 342 3.13 18.43 3.62
CA THR A 342 2.43 17.85 2.48
C THR A 342 1.05 18.45 2.31
N ALA A 343 0.54 18.45 1.08
CA ALA A 343 -0.85 18.81 0.79
C ALA A 343 -1.82 17.64 1.07
N CYS A 344 -1.32 16.42 1.26
CA CYS A 344 -2.10 15.23 1.58
C CYS A 344 -2.84 15.41 2.93
N PRO A 345 -4.15 15.08 3.05
CA PRO A 345 -4.97 14.29 2.13
C PRO A 345 -5.74 15.13 1.10
N GLY A 346 -5.35 16.37 0.83
CA GLY A 346 -6.07 17.29 -0.03
C GLY A 346 -7.31 17.88 0.65
N TYR A 347 -7.70 19.09 0.21
CA TYR A 347 -8.81 19.85 0.80
C TYR A 347 -10.11 19.04 0.87
N GLY A 348 -10.42 18.26 -0.17
CA GLY A 348 -11.64 17.47 -0.27
C GLY A 348 -11.79 16.43 0.84
N LEU A 349 -10.71 15.78 1.29
CA LEU A 349 -10.76 14.88 2.45
C LEU A 349 -10.60 15.63 3.77
N GLU A 350 -9.76 16.68 3.80
CA GLU A 350 -9.47 17.46 5.00
C GLU A 350 -10.74 18.01 5.66
N ILE A 351 -11.62 18.64 4.87
CA ILE A 351 -12.88 19.21 5.39
C ILE A 351 -13.89 18.16 5.88
N HIS A 352 -13.66 16.88 5.57
CA HIS A 352 -14.52 15.77 5.96
C HIS A 352 -13.97 14.97 7.15
N LEU A 353 -12.79 15.29 7.69
CA LEU A 353 -12.18 14.53 8.79
C LEU A 353 -13.10 14.46 10.03
N ASP A 354 -13.76 15.55 10.40
CA ASP A 354 -14.73 15.57 11.52
C ASP A 354 -15.92 14.64 11.24
N GLN A 355 -16.45 14.66 10.02
CA GLN A 355 -17.56 13.79 9.63
C GLN A 355 -17.15 12.31 9.65
N LEU A 356 -15.92 11.99 9.24
CA LEU A 356 -15.39 10.63 9.30
C LEU A 356 -15.26 10.15 10.75
N ARG A 357 -14.81 11.02 11.68
CA ARG A 357 -14.73 10.69 13.12
C ARG A 357 -16.10 10.39 13.71
N GLU A 358 -17.08 11.25 13.45
CA GLU A 358 -18.45 11.06 13.93
C GLU A 358 -19.08 9.79 13.34
N ARG A 359 -18.93 9.59 12.02
CA ARG A 359 -19.46 8.39 11.36
C ARG A 359 -18.82 7.12 11.90
N ALA A 360 -17.50 7.11 12.08
CA ALA A 360 -16.78 5.97 12.65
C ALA A 360 -17.27 5.68 14.08
N ALA A 361 -17.41 6.68 14.95
CA ALA A 361 -17.90 6.49 16.32
C ALA A 361 -19.29 5.83 16.37
N VAL A 362 -20.19 6.19 15.45
CA VAL A 362 -21.52 5.55 15.34
C VAL A 362 -21.43 4.08 14.90
N LEU A 363 -20.54 3.76 13.96
CA LEU A 363 -20.35 2.39 13.45
C LEU A 363 -19.81 1.43 14.52
N GLY A 364 -19.14 1.94 15.56
CA GLY A 364 -18.65 1.12 16.69
C GLY A 364 -19.72 0.44 17.52
N GLY A 365 -20.97 0.89 17.41
CA GLY A 365 -22.11 0.20 18.00
C GLY A 365 -22.63 -1.00 17.21
N SER A 366 -22.17 -1.20 15.96
CA SER A 366 -22.80 -2.14 15.01
C SER A 366 -21.85 -3.08 14.26
N VAL A 367 -20.54 -2.84 14.22
CA VAL A 367 -19.58 -3.72 13.54
C VAL A 367 -19.24 -4.94 14.42
N SER A 368 -19.92 -6.06 14.21
CA SER A 368 -19.57 -7.34 14.85
C SER A 368 -18.34 -7.96 14.18
N LEU A 369 -17.39 -8.38 15.01
CA LEU A 369 -16.12 -9.03 14.65
C LEU A 369 -16.38 -10.34 13.89
N ALA A 370 -15.96 -10.42 12.63
CA ALA A 370 -15.76 -11.71 11.97
C ALA A 370 -14.26 -11.83 11.60
N PRO A 371 -13.56 -12.86 12.08
CA PRO A 371 -12.21 -13.14 11.59
C PRO A 371 -12.26 -13.58 10.12
N PRO A 372 -11.21 -13.29 9.32
CA PRO A 372 -11.12 -13.78 7.96
C PRO A 372 -11.08 -15.32 7.95
N VAL A 373 -11.80 -15.92 7.00
CA VAL A 373 -11.93 -17.38 6.79
C VAL A 373 -10.69 -17.96 6.12
#